data_AF-A0A1Q7QX57-F1
#
_entry.id   AF-A0A1Q7QX57-F1
#
_cell.length_a   1.000
_cell.length_b   1.000
_cell.length_c   1.000
_cell.angle_alpha   90.00
_cell.angle_beta   90.00
_cell.angle_gamma   90.00
#
_symmetry.space_group_name_H-M   'P 1'
#
loop_
_entity.id
_entity.type
_entity.pdbx_description
1 polymer ?
#
loop_
_entity_poly.entity_id
_entity_poly.type
_entity_poly.pdbx_seq_one_letter_code
_entity_poly.pdbx_strand_id
1 'polypeptide(L)'
;MAPHQGSSQTPSDQLRELLLKLPGVMTGTRFGGEAFFFRKRFFCHFHPTRDHVFLETFVWNNVDAIVREVPGTIPHPEYGGYGWVRLPIDSEDAVSMGRQLIETTYRYLRTTKRISISREEFRAETLGLLSTKLPEIRVKVKESKKRKQIVVEALGVSDYEKADELLKKAIRILKGP
;
A
#
# COMPACT_ATOMS: atom_id res chain seq x y z
N MET A 1 -14.22 8.69 -45.48
CA MET A 1 -13.28 8.53 -44.34
C MET A 1 -14.08 8.68 -43.07
N ALA A 2 -14.25 7.62 -42.29
CA ALA A 2 -14.88 7.70 -40.98
C ALA A 2 -13.91 8.36 -39.99
N PRO A 3 -14.37 9.25 -39.09
CA PRO A 3 -13.50 9.77 -38.06
C PRO A 3 -13.28 8.67 -37.02
N HIS A 4 -12.02 8.29 -36.80
CA HIS A 4 -11.63 7.51 -35.63
C HIS A 4 -11.94 8.35 -34.38
N GLN A 5 -13.04 8.03 -33.69
CA GLN A 5 -13.27 8.47 -32.32
C GLN A 5 -12.31 7.69 -31.41
N GLY A 6 -11.07 8.14 -31.33
CA GLY A 6 -10.18 7.78 -30.22
C GLY A 6 -10.73 8.45 -28.98
N SER A 7 -11.30 7.67 -28.06
CA SER A 7 -11.62 8.13 -26.72
C SER A 7 -10.33 8.60 -26.05
N SER A 8 -10.06 9.91 -26.03
CA SER A 8 -8.95 10.50 -25.27
C SER A 8 -9.26 10.41 -23.78
N GLN A 9 -8.95 9.25 -23.20
CA GLN A 9 -9.13 8.98 -21.78
C GLN A 9 -8.24 9.91 -20.95
N THR A 10 -8.78 10.53 -19.90
CA THR A 10 -7.99 11.43 -19.06
C THR A 10 -6.86 10.67 -18.35
N PRO A 11 -5.72 11.33 -18.03
CA PRO A 11 -4.66 10.76 -17.20
C PRO A 11 -5.16 10.03 -15.95
N SER A 12 -6.11 10.63 -15.23
CA SER A 12 -6.74 10.04 -14.04
C SER A 12 -7.57 8.80 -14.35
N ASP A 13 -8.29 8.77 -15.47
CA ASP A 13 -9.11 7.61 -15.87
C ASP A 13 -8.23 6.40 -16.20
N GLN A 14 -7.07 6.60 -16.81
CA GLN A 14 -6.12 5.52 -17.08
C GLN A 14 -5.62 4.85 -15.79
N LEU A 15 -5.27 5.67 -14.79
CA LEU A 15 -4.81 5.19 -13.48
C LEU A 15 -5.95 4.52 -12.69
N ARG A 16 -7.17 5.07 -12.80
CA ARG A 16 -8.38 4.49 -12.23
C ARG A 16 -8.64 3.09 -12.79
N GLU A 17 -8.56 2.92 -14.11
CA GLU A 17 -8.71 1.59 -14.72
C GLU A 17 -7.66 0.60 -14.23
N LEU A 18 -6.41 1.04 -14.09
CA LEU A 18 -5.35 0.19 -13.55
C LEU A 18 -5.70 -0.28 -12.14
N LEU A 19 -6.14 0.63 -11.25
CA LEU A 19 -6.55 0.30 -9.89
C LEU A 19 -7.68 -0.74 -9.84
N LEU A 20 -8.67 -0.60 -10.73
CA LEU A 20 -9.81 -1.53 -10.83
C LEU A 20 -9.42 -2.92 -11.34
N LYS A 21 -8.34 -3.03 -12.11
CA LYS A 21 -7.81 -4.31 -12.60
C LYS A 21 -7.00 -5.07 -11.54
N LEU A 22 -6.63 -4.42 -10.43
CA LEU A 22 -5.84 -5.05 -9.38
C LEU A 22 -6.69 -6.04 -8.54
N PRO A 23 -6.28 -7.32 -8.42
CA PRO A 23 -7.02 -8.30 -7.63
C PRO A 23 -7.22 -7.87 -6.18
N GLY A 24 -8.47 -7.94 -5.71
CA GLY A 24 -8.84 -7.60 -4.33
C GLY A 24 -8.93 -6.10 -4.03
N VAL A 25 -8.77 -5.25 -5.05
CA VAL A 25 -9.12 -3.82 -4.97
C VAL A 25 -10.61 -3.64 -5.27
N MET A 26 -11.27 -2.81 -4.48
CA MET A 26 -12.67 -2.41 -4.65
C MET A 26 -12.78 -0.89 -4.55
N THR A 27 -13.83 -0.33 -5.14
CA THR A 27 -14.17 1.09 -4.98
C THR A 27 -15.14 1.31 -3.84
N GLY A 28 -15.16 2.54 -3.36
CA GLY A 28 -16.10 3.07 -2.40
C GLY A 28 -15.94 4.58 -2.31
N THR A 29 -16.37 5.16 -1.19
CA THR A 29 -16.32 6.61 -0.99
C THR A 29 -15.56 6.95 0.29
N ARG A 30 -14.65 7.93 0.21
CA ARG A 30 -13.96 8.53 1.36
C ARG A 30 -13.70 10.00 1.06
N PHE A 31 -13.79 10.84 2.09
CA PHE A 31 -13.53 12.29 1.98
C PHE A 31 -14.36 12.98 0.89
N GLY A 32 -15.58 12.50 0.63
CA GLY A 32 -16.47 13.08 -0.38
C GLY A 32 -16.14 12.69 -1.83
N GLY A 33 -15.15 11.82 -2.07
CA GLY A 33 -14.75 11.37 -3.41
C GLY A 33 -14.62 9.85 -3.54
N GLU A 34 -14.34 9.40 -4.77
CA GLU A 34 -14.05 7.99 -5.06
C GLU A 34 -12.76 7.57 -4.34
N ALA A 35 -12.81 6.38 -3.73
CA ALA A 35 -11.69 5.81 -3.02
C ALA A 35 -11.55 4.33 -3.30
N PHE A 36 -10.32 3.85 -3.18
CA PHE A 36 -9.93 2.48 -3.46
C PHE A 36 -9.52 1.78 -2.16
N PHE A 37 -9.98 0.54 -2.05
CA PHE A 37 -9.83 -0.28 -0.87
C PHE A 37 -9.19 -1.60 -1.29
N PHE A 38 -8.10 -1.98 -0.63
CA PHE A 38 -7.57 -3.32 -0.75
C PHE A 38 -8.14 -4.16 0.39
N ARG A 39 -8.96 -5.16 0.05
CA ARG A 39 -9.79 -5.93 0.99
C ARG A 39 -10.80 -5.04 1.74
N LYS A 40 -10.41 -4.46 2.88
CA LYS A 40 -11.25 -3.54 3.67
C LYS A 40 -10.49 -2.29 4.11
N ARG A 41 -9.28 -2.09 3.60
CA ARG A 41 -8.40 -0.99 3.99
C ARG A 41 -8.39 0.02 2.86
N PHE A 42 -8.88 1.22 3.18
CA PHE A 42 -8.68 2.38 2.35
C PHE A 42 -7.17 2.59 2.15
N PHE A 43 -6.73 2.72 0.91
CA PHE A 43 -5.31 2.87 0.60
C PHE A 43 -5.00 3.88 -0.50
N CYS A 44 -5.99 4.27 -1.30
CA CYS A 44 -5.76 5.15 -2.44
C CYS A 44 -7.00 5.96 -2.75
N HIS A 45 -6.86 7.22 -3.14
CA HIS A 45 -7.92 8.02 -3.76
C HIS A 45 -7.33 9.04 -4.74
N PHE A 46 -8.20 9.69 -5.50
CA PHE A 46 -7.88 10.88 -6.26
C PHE A 46 -8.35 12.13 -5.51
N HIS A 47 -7.45 13.08 -5.30
CA HIS A 47 -7.75 14.36 -4.65
C HIS A 47 -7.71 15.48 -5.71
N PRO A 48 -8.86 16.03 -6.13
CA PRO A 48 -8.89 17.11 -7.10
C PRO A 48 -8.47 18.45 -6.46
N THR A 49 -7.61 19.19 -7.14
CA THR A 49 -7.33 20.60 -6.84
C THR A 49 -7.83 21.50 -7.96
N ARG A 50 -7.55 22.80 -7.90
CA ARG A 50 -7.93 23.74 -8.98
C ARG A 50 -7.20 23.46 -10.29
N ASP A 51 -5.95 23.02 -10.21
CA ASP A 51 -5.06 22.97 -11.38
C ASP A 51 -4.76 21.55 -11.85
N HIS A 52 -4.84 20.56 -10.95
CA HIS A 52 -4.54 19.15 -11.24
C HIS A 52 -5.17 18.21 -10.20
N VAL A 53 -5.03 16.91 -10.40
CA VAL A 53 -5.46 15.86 -9.45
C VAL A 53 -4.23 15.25 -8.80
N PHE A 54 -4.27 14.99 -7.49
CA PHE A 54 -3.30 14.14 -6.83
C PHE A 54 -3.78 12.69 -6.79
N LEU A 55 -2.89 11.76 -7.13
CA LEU A 55 -2.99 10.36 -6.72
C LEU A 55 -2.41 10.25 -5.31
N GLU A 56 -3.25 10.02 -4.32
CA GLU A 56 -2.81 9.83 -2.93
C GLU A 56 -2.84 8.36 -2.55
N THR A 57 -1.73 7.84 -2.02
CA THR A 57 -1.63 6.43 -1.65
C THR A 57 -1.01 6.20 -0.28
N PHE A 58 -1.43 5.11 0.36
CA PHE A 58 -0.97 4.70 1.68
C PHE A 58 0.12 3.65 1.61
N VAL A 59 1.31 4.02 2.10
CA VAL A 59 2.54 3.23 2.03
C VAL A 59 3.13 2.94 3.42
N TRP A 60 2.38 3.23 4.49
CA TRP A 60 2.78 3.00 5.88
C TRP A 60 4.15 3.60 6.22
N ASN A 61 5.09 2.83 6.74
CA ASN A 61 6.44 3.30 7.06
C ASN A 61 7.40 3.32 5.86
N ASN A 62 6.89 3.21 4.63
CA ASN A 62 7.71 3.19 3.42
C ASN A 62 7.80 4.56 2.71
N VAL A 63 7.29 5.64 3.31
CA VAL A 63 7.21 6.98 2.71
C VAL A 63 8.54 7.41 2.08
N ASP A 64 9.63 7.39 2.84
CA ASP A 64 10.94 7.85 2.35
C ASP A 64 11.48 7.01 1.19
N ALA A 65 11.23 5.70 1.22
CA ALA A 65 11.64 4.82 0.13
C ALA A 65 10.84 5.10 -1.14
N ILE A 66 9.52 5.29 -1.02
CA ILE A 66 8.63 5.59 -2.14
C ILE A 66 8.96 6.93 -2.78
N VAL A 67 9.20 7.97 -1.97
CA VAL A 67 9.60 9.30 -2.44
C VAL A 67 10.92 9.25 -3.22
N ARG A 68 11.84 8.35 -2.83
CA ARG A 68 13.10 8.15 -3.55
C ARG A 68 12.95 7.30 -4.82
N GLU A 69 12.07 6.31 -4.81
CA GLU A 69 11.89 5.34 -5.90
C GLU A 69 10.97 5.84 -7.02
N VAL A 70 9.99 6.69 -6.70
CA VAL A 70 8.99 7.18 -7.65
C VAL A 70 9.10 8.70 -7.79
N PRO A 71 9.78 9.21 -8.83
CA PRO A 71 9.93 10.64 -9.10
C PRO A 71 8.60 11.42 -9.05
N GLY A 72 8.65 12.63 -8.50
CA GLY A 72 7.49 13.51 -8.33
C GLY A 72 6.60 13.17 -7.13
N THR A 73 6.78 12.00 -6.51
CA THR A 73 6.04 11.64 -5.30
C THR A 73 6.56 12.41 -4.10
N ILE A 74 5.65 12.98 -3.31
CA ILE A 74 5.98 13.73 -2.09
C ILE A 74 5.21 13.15 -0.90
N PRO A 75 5.73 13.28 0.35
CA PRO A 75 4.94 13.01 1.54
C PRO A 75 3.68 13.86 1.54
N HIS A 76 2.55 13.29 1.95
CA HIS A 76 1.34 14.09 2.14
C HIS A 76 1.61 15.15 3.22
N PRO A 77 1.24 16.43 3.02
CA PRO A 77 1.56 17.51 3.97
C PRO A 77 1.03 17.25 5.39
N GLU A 78 -0.24 16.84 5.50
CA GLU A 78 -0.85 16.50 6.79
C GLU A 78 -0.61 15.05 7.23
N TYR A 79 -0.60 14.10 6.30
CA TYR A 79 -0.63 12.67 6.61
C TYR A 79 0.67 11.91 6.32
N GLY A 80 1.75 12.60 5.93
CA GLY A 80 3.05 12.00 5.61
C GLY A 80 3.63 11.21 6.78
N GLY A 81 3.59 11.77 7.98
CA GLY A 81 4.00 11.07 9.22
C GLY A 81 3.14 9.85 9.57
N TYR A 82 1.98 9.70 8.94
CA TYR A 82 1.06 8.57 9.09
C TYR A 82 1.13 7.56 7.93
N GLY A 83 2.04 7.79 6.98
CA GLY A 83 2.33 6.85 5.91
C GLY A 83 1.61 7.13 4.59
N TRP A 84 1.22 8.38 4.35
CA TRP A 84 0.59 8.81 3.10
C TRP A 84 1.56 9.58 2.22
N VAL A 85 1.52 9.28 0.93
CA VAL A 85 2.22 10.02 -0.12
C VAL A 85 1.22 10.50 -1.16
N ARG A 86 1.61 11.50 -1.93
CA ARG A 86 0.82 12.01 -3.05
C ARG A 86 1.70 12.32 -4.26
N LEU A 87 1.14 12.15 -5.44
CA LEU A 87 1.78 12.43 -6.73
C LEU A 87 0.81 13.28 -7.57
N PRO A 88 1.21 14.48 -8.03
CA PRO A 88 0.37 15.26 -8.95
C PRO A 88 0.29 14.55 -10.30
N ILE A 89 -0.91 14.50 -10.89
CA ILE A 89 -1.20 13.92 -12.20
C ILE A 89 -1.60 15.07 -13.13
N ASP A 90 -0.62 15.67 -13.78
CA ASP A 90 -0.74 16.87 -14.63
C ASP A 90 -0.24 16.66 -16.07
N SER A 91 0.29 15.47 -16.37
CA SER A 91 0.98 15.14 -17.62
C SER A 91 1.00 13.63 -17.87
N GLU A 92 1.34 13.21 -19.10
CA GLU A 92 1.51 11.78 -19.44
C GLU A 92 2.72 11.15 -18.72
N ASP A 93 3.80 11.92 -18.49
CA ASP A 93 4.92 11.48 -17.66
C ASP A 93 4.45 11.18 -16.22
N ALA A 94 3.59 12.04 -15.67
CA ALA A 94 2.97 11.80 -14.37
C ALA A 94 2.07 10.57 -14.34
N VAL A 95 1.44 10.18 -15.46
CA VAL A 95 0.70 8.90 -15.55
C VAL A 95 1.65 7.72 -15.38
N SER A 96 2.82 7.76 -16.02
CA SER A 96 3.82 6.70 -15.91
C SER A 96 4.33 6.56 -14.47
N MET A 97 4.60 7.69 -13.80
CA MET A 97 4.94 7.70 -12.37
C MET A 97 3.77 7.22 -11.49
N GLY A 98 2.54 7.56 -11.85
CA GLY A 98 1.33 7.09 -11.19
C GLY A 98 1.15 5.58 -11.26
N ARG A 99 1.43 4.98 -12.42
CA ARG A 99 1.44 3.52 -12.60
C ARG A 99 2.47 2.87 -11.69
N GLN A 100 3.70 3.40 -11.69
CA GLN A 100 4.77 2.91 -10.81
C GLN A 100 4.40 3.04 -9.32
N LEU A 101 3.78 4.15 -8.92
CA LEU A 101 3.30 4.36 -7.55
C LEU A 101 2.22 3.33 -7.17
N ILE A 102 1.24 3.10 -8.04
CA ILE A 102 0.16 2.12 -7.84
C ILE A 102 0.74 0.72 -7.68
N GLU A 103 1.63 0.30 -8.59
CA GLU A 103 2.25 -1.03 -8.57
C GLU A 103 3.09 -1.24 -7.31
N THR A 104 3.89 -0.24 -6.94
CA THR A 104 4.74 -0.30 -5.75
C THR A 104 3.91 -0.35 -4.47
N THR A 105 2.87 0.49 -4.36
CA THR A 105 1.94 0.47 -3.24
C THR A 105 1.17 -0.85 -3.17
N TYR A 106 0.68 -1.35 -4.31
CA TYR A 106 -0.05 -2.62 -4.36
C TYR A 106 0.84 -3.80 -3.93
N ARG A 107 2.06 -3.88 -4.46
CA ARG A 107 3.07 -4.86 -4.03
C ARG A 107 3.25 -4.82 -2.52
N TYR A 108 3.45 -3.62 -1.96
CA TYR A 108 3.63 -3.43 -0.53
C TYR A 108 2.41 -3.91 0.28
N LEU A 109 1.18 -3.61 -0.19
CA LEU A 109 -0.06 -4.08 0.44
C LEU A 109 -0.24 -5.60 0.40
N ARG A 110 0.27 -6.26 -0.65
CA ARG A 110 0.25 -7.72 -0.81
C ARG A 110 1.31 -8.40 0.06
N THR A 111 2.48 -7.80 0.23
CA THR A 111 3.62 -8.42 0.91
C THR A 111 3.77 -8.00 2.38
N THR A 112 3.04 -7.00 2.85
CA THR A 112 3.21 -6.45 4.20
C THR A 112 1.94 -6.51 5.03
N LYS A 113 2.10 -6.86 6.32
CA LYS A 113 1.00 -6.84 7.28
C LYS A 113 1.43 -6.31 8.64
N ARG A 114 0.63 -5.37 9.17
CA ARG A 114 0.69 -4.95 10.57
C ARG A 114 -0.17 -5.86 11.44
N ILE A 115 0.43 -6.38 12.49
CA ILE A 115 -0.17 -7.20 13.52
C ILE A 115 -0.09 -6.41 14.83
N SER A 116 -1.21 -6.34 15.54
CA SER A 116 -1.30 -5.63 16.81
C SER A 116 -1.61 -6.64 17.90
N ILE A 117 -0.72 -6.79 18.87
CA ILE A 117 -0.82 -7.76 19.96
C ILE A 117 -0.85 -6.98 21.28
N SER A 118 -1.68 -7.40 22.24
CA SER A 118 -1.65 -6.79 23.57
C SER A 118 -0.27 -7.05 24.21
N ARG A 119 0.12 -6.25 25.22
CA ARG A 119 1.40 -6.51 25.90
C ARG A 119 1.38 -7.83 26.69
N GLU A 120 0.21 -8.21 27.22
CA GLU A 120 0.00 -9.43 27.99
C GLU A 120 0.05 -10.69 27.12
N GLU A 121 -0.46 -10.60 25.89
CA GLU A 121 -0.41 -11.70 24.91
C GLU A 121 0.94 -11.79 24.21
N PHE A 122 1.74 -10.72 24.23
CA PHE A 122 2.98 -10.67 23.49
C PHE A 122 4.06 -11.54 24.14
N ARG A 123 4.54 -12.50 23.35
CA ARG A 123 5.57 -13.47 23.71
C ARG A 123 6.81 -13.22 22.88
N ALA A 124 7.89 -12.75 23.49
CA ALA A 124 9.12 -12.38 22.77
C ALA A 124 9.73 -13.57 22.02
N GLU A 125 9.59 -14.77 22.55
CA GLU A 125 10.04 -16.03 21.95
C GLU A 125 9.38 -16.31 20.58
N THR A 126 8.17 -15.80 20.34
CA THR A 126 7.50 -15.96 19.04
C THR A 126 8.21 -15.23 17.91
N LEU A 127 8.96 -14.15 18.22
CA LEU A 127 9.79 -13.46 17.23
C LEU A 127 10.97 -14.33 16.78
N GLY A 128 11.63 -15.01 17.72
CA GLY A 128 12.74 -15.94 17.41
C GLY A 128 12.25 -17.20 16.67
N LEU A 129 11.07 -17.70 17.04
CA LEU A 129 10.43 -18.79 16.30
C LEU A 129 10.07 -18.37 14.88
N LEU A 130 9.59 -17.14 14.69
CA LEU A 130 9.24 -16.58 13.39
C LEU A 130 10.48 -16.50 12.49
N SER A 131 11.60 -15.95 12.97
CA SER A 131 12.83 -15.86 12.18
C SER A 131 13.41 -17.22 11.82
N THR A 132 13.21 -18.23 12.68
CA THR A 132 13.70 -19.59 12.42
C THR A 132 12.82 -20.34 11.42
N LYS A 133 11.50 -20.22 11.55
CA LYS A 133 10.54 -20.97 10.71
C LYS A 133 10.23 -20.30 9.38
N LEU A 134 10.31 -18.98 9.30
CA LEU A 134 9.98 -18.17 8.12
C LEU A 134 11.09 -17.13 7.88
N PRO A 135 12.30 -17.54 7.47
CA PRO A 135 13.43 -16.63 7.24
C PRO A 135 13.15 -15.59 6.14
N GLU A 136 12.18 -15.82 5.26
CA GLU A 136 11.75 -14.88 4.21
C GLU A 136 10.89 -13.73 4.76
N ILE A 137 10.47 -13.80 6.03
CA ILE A 137 9.73 -12.74 6.71
C ILE A 137 10.68 -11.80 7.43
N ARG A 138 10.70 -10.54 6.99
CA ARG A 138 11.29 -9.45 7.76
C ARG A 138 10.32 -8.97 8.83
N VAL A 139 10.84 -8.75 10.03
CA VAL A 139 10.06 -8.26 11.16
C VAL A 139 10.56 -6.88 11.58
N LYS A 140 9.65 -5.94 11.76
CA LYS A 140 9.89 -4.66 12.43
C LYS A 140 8.92 -4.51 13.59
N VAL A 141 9.43 -4.35 14.80
CA VAL A 141 8.61 -4.13 16.00
C VAL A 141 8.60 -2.64 16.33
N LYS A 142 7.41 -2.06 16.41
CA LYS A 142 7.19 -0.70 16.89
C LYS A 142 6.47 -0.76 18.23
N GLU A 143 7.05 -0.10 19.23
CA GLU A 143 6.44 0.00 20.53
C GLU A 143 5.31 1.04 20.51
N SER A 144 4.19 0.71 21.14
CA SER A 144 3.19 1.68 21.54
C SER A 144 2.91 1.54 23.04
N LYS A 145 2.33 2.58 23.65
CA LYS A 145 2.02 2.59 25.09
C LYS A 145 1.13 1.42 25.52
N LYS A 146 0.24 0.93 24.65
CA LYS A 146 -0.75 -0.12 24.99
C LYS A 146 -0.54 -1.46 24.29
N ARG A 147 0.10 -1.49 23.12
CA ARG A 147 0.22 -2.68 22.26
C ARG A 147 1.60 -2.79 21.61
N LYS A 148 2.02 -4.00 21.27
CA LYS A 148 3.17 -4.22 20.38
C LYS A 148 2.65 -4.24 18.94
N GLN A 149 3.13 -3.31 18.12
CA GLN A 149 2.83 -3.29 16.69
C GLN A 149 3.96 -4.00 15.95
N ILE A 150 3.66 -5.14 15.36
CA ILE A 150 4.62 -5.96 14.62
C ILE A 150 4.28 -5.84 13.15
N VAL A 151 5.20 -5.28 12.37
CA VAL A 151 5.11 -5.25 10.91
C VAL A 151 5.89 -6.45 10.39
N VAL A 152 5.20 -7.33 9.66
CA VAL A 152 5.80 -8.45 8.95
C VAL A 152 5.75 -8.19 7.45
N GLU A 153 6.84 -8.46 6.76
CA GLU A 153 7.02 -8.23 5.33
C GLU A 153 7.61 -9.48 4.69
N ALA A 154 6.94 -10.02 3.67
CA ALA A 154 7.44 -11.13 2.85
C ALA A 154 8.40 -10.59 1.78
N LEU A 155 9.71 -10.78 2.01
CA LEU A 155 10.76 -10.20 1.16
C LEU A 155 10.92 -10.97 -0.15
N GLY A 156 11.09 -10.23 -1.25
CA GLY A 156 11.47 -10.80 -2.55
C GLY A 156 10.42 -11.72 -3.18
N VAL A 157 9.19 -11.73 -2.67
CA VAL A 157 8.12 -12.59 -3.18
C VAL A 157 7.32 -11.87 -4.26
N SER A 158 7.43 -12.34 -5.50
CA SER A 158 6.60 -11.88 -6.64
C SER A 158 5.26 -12.61 -6.75
N ASP A 159 5.19 -13.84 -6.23
CA ASP A 159 3.95 -14.60 -6.10
C ASP A 159 3.16 -14.15 -4.87
N TYR A 160 2.10 -13.37 -5.11
CA TYR A 160 1.32 -12.82 -4.03
C TYR A 160 0.47 -13.84 -3.27
N GLU A 161 0.19 -15.02 -3.81
CA GLU A 161 -0.49 -16.09 -3.07
C GLU A 161 0.47 -16.69 -2.03
N LYS A 162 1.71 -16.97 -2.45
CA LYS A 162 2.79 -17.37 -1.53
C LYS A 162 3.04 -16.30 -0.46
N ALA A 163 3.06 -15.01 -0.82
CA ALA A 163 3.18 -13.93 0.15
C ALA A 163 2.04 -13.95 1.18
N ASP A 164 0.80 -14.13 0.73
CA ASP A 164 -0.37 -14.23 1.60
C ASP A 164 -0.29 -15.43 2.56
N GLU A 165 0.22 -16.58 2.10
CA GLU A 165 0.46 -17.75 2.95
C GLU A 165 1.52 -17.50 4.02
N LEU A 166 2.67 -16.92 3.64
CA LEU A 166 3.74 -16.57 4.56
C LEU A 166 3.22 -15.61 5.64
N LEU A 167 2.47 -14.58 5.25
CA LEU A 167 1.87 -13.63 6.17
C LEU A 167 0.84 -14.30 7.09
N LYS A 168 0.03 -15.26 6.60
CA LYS A 168 -0.90 -16.03 7.44
C LYS A 168 -0.16 -16.90 8.46
N LYS A 169 0.90 -17.61 8.04
CA LYS A 169 1.75 -18.42 8.93
C LYS A 169 2.44 -17.55 9.98
N ALA A 170 2.98 -16.40 9.59
CA ALA A 170 3.60 -15.45 10.51
C ALA A 170 2.62 -14.96 11.60
N ILE A 171 1.37 -14.65 11.23
CA ILE A 171 0.34 -14.25 12.20
C ILE A 171 0.05 -15.36 13.21
N ARG A 172 -0.07 -16.61 12.76
CA ARG A 172 -0.31 -17.76 13.65
C ARG A 172 0.85 -17.95 14.63
N ILE A 173 2.09 -17.85 14.17
CA ILE A 173 3.27 -17.93 15.04
C ILE A 173 3.24 -16.81 16.09
N LEU A 174 2.97 -15.58 15.68
CA LEU A 174 3.02 -14.41 16.57
C LEU A 174 1.87 -14.33 17.57
N LYS A 175 0.68 -14.82 17.22
CA LYS A 175 -0.50 -14.81 18.10
C LYS A 175 -0.66 -16.08 18.93
N GLY A 176 0.07 -17.15 18.60
CA GLY A 176 -0.20 -18.49 19.12
C GLY A 176 -1.35 -19.18 18.38
N PRO A 177 -1.56 -20.48 18.66
CA PRO A 177 -2.73 -21.22 18.18
C PRO A 177 -4.05 -20.60 18.63
#